data_AF-A0A2H0W9N6-F1
#
_entry.id   AF-A0A2H0W9N6-F1
#
_cell.length_a   1.000
_cell.length_b   1.000
_cell.length_c   1.000
_cell.angle_alpha   90.00
_cell.angle_beta   90.00
_cell.angle_gamma   90.00
#
_symmetry.space_group_name_H-M   'P 1'
#
loop_
_entity.id
_entity.type
_entity.pdbx_description
1 polymer ?
#
loop_
_entity_poly.entity_id
_entity_poly.type
_entity_poly.pdbx_seq_one_letter_code
_entity_poly.pdbx_strand_id
1 'polypeptide(L)'
;MNIIFLPVQILLSLFLLFAVSRVYFRFKEGTINFGSFLFWLALWLAALFTIFYPGFSNYWASLLGIGRGVDAIIYISIALLFYLVFRTNVIIENLREEISQLVREIALKDKPKKKKE
;
A
#
# COMPACT_ATOMS: atom_id res chain seq x y z
N MET A 1 -37.88 -5.04 -9.74
CA MET A 1 -36.47 -4.74 -10.06
C MET A 1 -36.21 -3.28 -9.71
N ASN A 2 -35.99 -2.99 -8.43
CA ASN A 2 -35.66 -1.64 -7.98
C ASN A 2 -34.18 -1.60 -7.68
N ILE A 3 -33.40 -1.20 -8.68
CA ILE A 3 -31.98 -0.92 -8.54
C ILE A 3 -31.87 0.45 -7.87
N ILE A 4 -32.13 0.50 -6.57
CA ILE A 4 -31.75 1.65 -5.75
C ILE A 4 -30.27 1.44 -5.46
N PHE A 5 -29.40 1.92 -6.35
CA PHE A 5 -27.99 2.04 -6.01
C PHE A 5 -27.91 2.98 -4.81
N LEU A 6 -27.51 2.45 -3.65
CA LEU A 6 -27.18 3.29 -2.51
C LEU A 6 -26.11 4.30 -2.98
N PRO A 7 -26.24 5.59 -2.66
CA PRO A 7 -25.27 6.62 -3.07
C PRO A 7 -23.82 6.23 -2.72
N VAL A 8 -23.68 5.50 -1.60
CA VAL A 8 -22.43 4.93 -1.11
C VAL A 8 -21.79 3.96 -2.10
N GLN A 9 -22.57 3.11 -2.78
CA GLN A 9 -22.06 2.10 -3.71
C GLN A 9 -21.52 2.74 -5.00
N ILE A 10 -22.18 3.80 -5.49
CA ILE A 10 -21.71 4.57 -6.65
C ILE A 10 -20.40 5.30 -6.29
N LEU A 11 -20.36 5.97 -5.14
CA LEU A 11 -19.17 6.67 -4.65
C LEU A 11 -17.96 5.73 -4.49
N LEU A 12 -18.17 4.57 -3.85
CA LEU A 12 -17.12 3.57 -3.65
C LEU A 12 -16.63 2.96 -4.96
N SER A 13 -17.53 2.67 -5.90
CA SER A 13 -17.16 2.15 -7.22
C SER A 13 -16.33 3.16 -8.01
N LEU A 14 -16.71 4.44 -7.99
CA LEU A 14 -15.97 5.52 -8.66
C LEU A 14 -14.58 5.70 -8.05
N PHE A 15 -14.48 5.65 -6.72
CA PHE A 15 -13.21 5.69 -6.00
C PHE A 15 -12.31 4.50 -6.34
N LEU A 16 -12.88 3.29 -6.45
CA LEU A 16 -12.15 2.08 -6.85
C LEU A 16 -11.61 2.17 -8.27
N LEU A 17 -12.41 2.68 -9.22
CA LEU A 17 -11.95 2.93 -10.59
C LEU A 17 -10.79 3.94 -10.62
N PHE A 18 -10.88 5.00 -9.83
CA PHE A 18 -9.79 5.97 -9.69
C PHE A 18 -8.53 5.32 -9.10
N ALA A 19 -8.68 4.48 -8.07
CA ALA A 19 -7.57 3.79 -7.42
C ALA A 19 -6.86 2.81 -8.36
N VAL A 20 -7.61 1.98 -9.08
CA VAL A 20 -7.06 1.05 -10.10
C VAL A 20 -6.38 1.82 -11.23
N SER A 21 -7.00 2.90 -11.70
CA SER A 21 -6.42 3.79 -12.71
C SER A 21 -5.06 4.36 -12.24
N ARG A 22 -4.97 4.83 -10.99
CA ARG A 22 -3.70 5.31 -10.41
C ARG A 22 -2.63 4.23 -10.35
N VAL A 23 -2.98 3.01 -9.97
CA VAL A 23 -2.04 1.87 -9.96
C VAL A 23 -1.54 1.57 -11.38
N TYR A 24 -2.42 1.59 -12.37
CA TYR A 24 -2.05 1.41 -13.78
C TYR A 24 -1.11 2.51 -14.29
N PHE A 25 -1.39 3.78 -13.98
CA PHE A 25 -0.51 4.90 -14.37
C PHE A 25 0.88 4.77 -13.72
N ARG A 26 0.96 4.40 -12.43
CA ARG A 26 2.25 4.19 -11.76
C ARG A 26 3.06 3.03 -12.34
N PHE A 27 2.39 1.98 -12.81
CA PHE A 27 3.04 0.88 -13.52
C PHE A 27 3.58 1.33 -14.88
N LYS A 28 2.80 2.10 -15.64
CA LYS A 28 3.22 2.64 -16.94
C LYS A 28 4.42 3.61 -16.82
N GLU A 29 4.51 4.34 -15.71
CA GLU A 29 5.63 5.23 -15.39
C GLU A 29 6.90 4.47 -14.93
N GLY A 30 6.85 3.13 -14.80
CA GLY A 30 8.00 2.32 -14.36
C GLY A 30 8.36 2.48 -12.88
N THR A 31 7.56 3.22 -12.11
CA THR A 31 7.82 3.51 -10.69
C THR A 31 7.56 2.33 -9.76
N ILE A 32 6.80 1.33 -10.22
CA ILE A 32 6.48 0.12 -9.47
C ILE A 32 6.85 -1.13 -10.27
N ASN A 33 7.50 -2.08 -9.62
CA ASN A 33 7.80 -3.38 -10.21
C ASN A 33 6.51 -4.19 -10.43
N PHE A 34 6.53 -5.16 -11.35
CA PHE A 34 5.37 -5.98 -11.71
C PHE A 34 4.74 -6.70 -10.51
N GLY A 35 5.56 -7.17 -9.57
CA GLY A 35 5.07 -7.78 -8.31
C GLY A 35 4.29 -6.79 -7.42
N SER A 36 4.76 -5.55 -7.32
CA SER A 36 4.06 -4.50 -6.56
C SER A 36 2.74 -4.12 -7.24
N PHE A 37 2.71 -4.05 -8.58
CA PHE A 37 1.49 -3.82 -9.35
C PHE A 37 0.44 -4.91 -9.07
N LEU A 38 0.82 -6.19 -9.16
CA LEU A 38 -0.05 -7.33 -8.86
C LEU A 38 -0.58 -7.29 -7.42
N PHE A 39 0.28 -7.00 -6.45
CA PHE A 39 -0.11 -6.87 -5.05
C PHE A 39 -1.19 -5.80 -4.84
N TRP A 40 -0.97 -4.59 -5.38
CA TRP A 40 -1.93 -3.50 -5.28
C TRP A 40 -3.23 -3.81 -6.02
N LEU A 41 -3.15 -4.41 -7.21
CA LEU A 41 -4.32 -4.82 -7.98
C LEU A 41 -5.17 -5.84 -7.22
N ALA A 42 -4.54 -6.86 -6.63
CA ALA A 42 -5.21 -7.87 -5.82
C ALA A 42 -5.89 -7.26 -4.59
N LEU A 43 -5.24 -6.30 -3.93
CA LEU A 43 -5.80 -5.59 -2.76
C LEU A 43 -7.06 -4.81 -3.15
N TRP A 44 -7.02 -4.04 -4.24
CA TRP A 44 -8.20 -3.30 -4.73
C TRP A 44 -9.34 -4.23 -5.17
N LEU A 45 -9.03 -5.34 -5.83
CA LEU A 45 -10.04 -6.34 -6.18
C LEU A 45 -10.68 -6.99 -4.94
N ALA A 46 -9.90 -7.30 -3.90
CA ALA A 46 -10.42 -7.83 -2.65
C ALA A 46 -11.34 -6.83 -1.93
N ALA A 47 -10.99 -5.54 -1.95
CA ALA A 47 -11.84 -4.47 -1.41
C ALA A 47 -13.16 -4.37 -2.18
N LEU A 48 -13.12 -4.45 -3.51
CA LEU A 48 -14.31 -4.45 -4.37
C LEU A 48 -15.19 -5.66 -4.06
N PHE A 49 -14.62 -6.86 -3.94
CA PHE A 49 -15.35 -8.08 -3.58
C PHE A 49 -16.09 -7.95 -2.24
N THR A 50 -15.47 -7.30 -1.25
CA THR A 50 -16.06 -7.06 0.08
C THR A 50 -17.30 -6.15 0.01
N ILE A 51 -17.30 -5.15 -0.88
CA ILE A 51 -18.42 -4.21 -1.07
C ILE A 51 -19.61 -4.89 -1.74
N PHE A 52 -19.37 -5.75 -2.74
CA PHE A 52 -20.44 -6.42 -3.49
C PHE A 52 -21.02 -7.64 -2.78
N TYR A 53 -20.29 -8.25 -1.84
CA TYR A 53 -20.71 -9.47 -1.14
C TYR A 53 -20.60 -9.38 0.40
N PRO A 54 -21.41 -8.53 1.05
CA PRO A 54 -21.42 -8.44 2.52
C PRO A 54 -21.83 -9.75 3.21
N GLY A 55 -22.55 -10.64 2.51
CA GLY A 55 -22.93 -11.96 3.03
C GLY A 55 -21.78 -12.95 3.24
N PHE A 56 -20.67 -12.82 2.50
CA PHE A 56 -19.48 -13.66 2.69
C PHE A 56 -18.71 -13.29 3.98
N SER A 57 -18.80 -12.01 4.35
CA SER A 57 -18.28 -11.48 5.61
C SER A 57 -18.89 -12.20 6.83
N ASN A 58 -20.17 -12.58 6.76
CA ASN A 58 -20.86 -13.27 7.85
C ASN A 58 -20.39 -14.73 8.07
N TYR A 59 -19.89 -15.41 7.02
CA TYR A 59 -19.34 -16.77 7.16
C TYR A 59 -17.97 -16.76 7.85
N TRP A 60 -17.12 -15.77 7.54
CA TRP A 60 -15.85 -15.59 8.25
C TRP A 60 -16.04 -15.01 9.66
N ALA A 61 -17.06 -14.17 9.85
CA ALA A 61 -17.43 -13.60 11.15
C ALA A 61 -17.79 -14.68 12.19
N SER A 62 -18.50 -15.74 11.78
CA SER A 62 -18.87 -16.84 12.69
C SER A 62 -17.67 -17.70 13.09
N LEU A 63 -16.66 -17.83 12.23
CA LEU A 63 -15.43 -18.57 12.53
C LEU A 63 -14.46 -17.76 13.42
N LEU A 64 -14.44 -16.43 13.28
CA LEU A 64 -13.58 -15.53 14.05
C LEU A 64 -14.22 -15.00 15.35
N GLY A 65 -15.50 -15.30 15.61
CA GLY A 65 -16.20 -14.91 16.84
C GLY A 65 -16.52 -13.42 16.96
N ILE A 66 -16.46 -12.67 15.86
CA ILE A 66 -16.71 -11.22 15.82
C ILE A 66 -18.07 -11.01 15.16
N GLY A 67 -19.06 -10.45 15.88
CA GLY A 67 -20.45 -10.33 15.44
C GLY A 67 -20.70 -9.52 14.16
N ARG A 68 -19.66 -8.91 13.57
CA ARG A 68 -19.69 -8.16 12.31
C ARG A 68 -18.42 -8.46 11.51
N GLY A 69 -18.55 -9.10 10.35
CA GLY A 69 -17.37 -9.48 9.54
C GLY A 69 -16.57 -8.30 8.98
N VAL A 70 -17.18 -7.10 8.91
CA VAL A 70 -16.48 -5.86 8.55
C VAL A 70 -15.41 -5.50 9.60
N ASP A 71 -15.67 -5.74 10.88
CA ASP A 71 -14.76 -5.36 11.96
C ASP A 71 -13.47 -6.22 11.92
N ALA A 72 -13.60 -7.50 11.56
CA ALA A 72 -12.44 -8.38 11.35
C ALA A 72 -11.53 -7.88 10.22
N ILE A 73 -12.13 -7.46 9.09
CA ILE A 73 -11.40 -6.90 7.95
C ILE A 73 -10.70 -5.60 8.35
N ILE A 74 -11.36 -4.74 9.14
CA ILE A 74 -10.78 -3.50 9.64
C ILE A 74 -9.56 -3.80 10.53
N TYR A 75 -9.64 -4.74 11.48
CA TYR A 75 -8.51 -5.07 12.34
C TYR A 75 -7.31 -5.59 11.55
N ILE A 76 -7.54 -6.51 10.60
CA ILE A 76 -6.48 -7.02 9.72
C ILE A 76 -5.88 -5.89 8.89
N SER A 77 -6.72 -5.01 8.35
CA SER A 77 -6.27 -3.87 7.54
C SER A 77 -5.41 -2.91 8.35
N ILE A 78 -5.82 -2.58 9.58
CA ILE A 78 -5.04 -1.71 10.48
C ILE A 78 -3.70 -2.36 10.81
N ALA A 79 -3.69 -3.64 11.19
CA ALA A 79 -2.45 -4.36 11.50
C ALA A 79 -1.49 -4.38 10.28
N LEU A 80 -2.02 -4.67 9.09
CA LEU A 80 -1.25 -4.68 7.85
C LEU A 80 -0.72 -3.28 7.50
N LEU A 81 -1.53 -2.23 7.67
CA LEU A 81 -1.11 -0.84 7.47
C LEU A 81 0.02 -0.46 8.43
N PHE A 82 -0.11 -0.77 9.72
CA PHE A 82 0.95 -0.53 10.70
C PHE A 82 2.26 -1.24 10.32
N TYR A 83 2.17 -2.51 9.89
CA TYR A 83 3.33 -3.25 9.40
C TYR A 83 3.97 -2.59 8.17
N LEU A 84 3.16 -2.16 7.19
CA LEU A 84 3.67 -1.48 5.99
C LEU A 84 4.32 -0.13 6.33
N VAL A 85 3.74 0.65 7.25
CA VAL A 85 4.32 1.90 7.74
C VAL A 85 5.64 1.64 8.46
N PHE A 86 5.69 0.65 9.34
CA PHE A 86 6.92 0.25 10.02
C PHE A 86 8.01 -0.15 9.01
N ARG A 87 7.68 -1.03 8.07
CA ARG A 87 8.60 -1.46 7.01
C ARG A 87 9.12 -0.28 6.18
N THR A 88 8.24 0.68 5.87
CA THR A 88 8.62 1.89 5.12
C THR A 88 9.60 2.74 5.91
N ASN A 89 9.39 2.91 7.22
CA ASN A 89 10.34 3.64 8.07
C ASN A 89 11.72 2.97 8.10
N VAL A 90 11.78 1.64 8.21
CA VAL A 90 13.05 0.90 8.16
C VAL A 90 13.78 1.13 6.82
N ILE A 91 13.05 1.08 5.70
CA ILE A 91 13.65 1.33 4.38
C ILE A 91 14.17 2.76 4.27
N ILE A 92 13.44 3.75 4.80
CA ILE A 92 13.87 5.16 4.80
C ILE A 92 15.14 5.34 5.64
N GLU A 93 15.24 4.68 6.79
CA GLU A 93 16.42 4.78 7.66
C GLU A 93 17.65 4.16 6.99
N ASN A 94 17.52 2.96 6.40
CA ASN A 94 18.62 2.34 5.65
C ASN A 94 19.08 3.24 4.48
N LEU A 95 18.14 3.85 3.76
CA LEU A 95 18.45 4.77 2.67
C LEU A 95 19.18 6.03 3.18
N ARG A 96 18.83 6.54 4.36
CA ARG A 96 19.53 7.66 5.01
C ARG A 96 20.97 7.28 5.34
N GLU A 97 21.21 6.08 5.87
CA GLU A 97 22.55 5.58 6.18
C GLU A 97 23.39 5.44 4.90
N GLU A 98 22.84 4.83 3.84
CA GLU A 98 23.51 4.69 2.54
C GLU A 98 23.92 6.05 1.95
N ILE A 99 23.00 7.04 1.98
CA ILE A 99 23.30 8.40 1.53
C ILE A 99 24.41 9.04 2.38
N SER A 100 24.38 8.85 3.70
CA SER A 100 25.40 9.39 4.61
C SER A 100 26.78 8.82 4.30
N GLN A 101 26.87 7.50 4.06
CA GLN A 101 28.10 6.82 3.65
C GLN A 101 28.60 7.34 2.29
N LEU A 102 27.71 7.46 1.32
CA LEU A 102 28.03 7.97 -0.01
C LEU A 102 28.61 9.40 0.05
N VAL A 103 27.97 10.30 0.80
CA VAL A 103 28.46 11.67 0.99
C VAL A 103 29.83 11.70 1.67
N ARG A 104 30.05 10.84 2.67
CA ARG A 104 31.35 10.72 3.35
C ARG A 104 32.46 10.26 2.41
N GLU A 105 32.17 9.27 1.55
CA GLU A 105 33.12 8.77 0.56
C GLU A 105 33.50 9.86 -0.45
N ILE A 106 32.50 10.59 -0.97
CA ILE A 106 32.72 11.73 -1.88
C ILE A 106 33.61 12.79 -1.21
N ALA A 107 33.31 13.18 0.03
CA ALA A 107 34.09 14.19 0.76
C ALA A 107 35.54 13.76 1.05
N LEU A 108 35.78 12.47 1.28
CA LEU A 108 37.14 11.94 1.46
C LEU A 108 37.92 11.89 0.15
N LYS A 109 37.24 11.62 -0.98
CA LYS A 109 37.84 11.59 -2.31
C LYS A 109 38.22 12.98 -2.82
N ASP A 110 37.43 14.00 -2.49
CA ASP A 110 37.67 15.41 -2.87
C ASP A 110 38.65 16.16 -1.95
N LYS A 111 39.31 15.49 -0.99
CA LYS A 111 40.36 16.16 -0.20
C LYS A 111 41.49 16.63 -1.13
N PRO A 112 41.76 17.95 -1.22
CA PRO A 112 42.90 18.43 -1.97
C PRO A 112 44.15 17.81 -1.36
N LYS A 113 44.97 17.16 -2.20
CA LYS A 113 46.27 16.62 -1.77
C LYS A 113 47.02 17.77 -1.12
N LYS A 114 47.16 17.75 0.20
CA LYS A 114 48.04 18.66 0.92
C LYS A 114 49.40 18.58 0.22
N LYS A 115 49.78 19.65 -0.48
CA LYS A 115 51.16 19.84 -0.92
C LYS A 115 51.99 19.75 0.35
N LYS A 116 52.82 18.70 0.42
CA LYS A 116 53.89 18.63 1.41
C LYS A 116 54.87 19.72 1.00
N GLU A 117 54.84 20.85 1.71
CA GLU A 117 55.97 21.77 1.78
C GLU A 117 57.08 21.15 2.62
#